data_AF-A0A8S2Z4N3-F1
#
_entry.id   AF-A0A8S2Z4N3-F1
#
_cell.length_a   1.000
_cell.length_b   1.000
_cell.length_c   1.000
_cell.angle_alpha   90.00
_cell.angle_beta   90.00
_cell.angle_gamma   90.00
#
_symmetry.space_group_name_H-M   'P 1'
#
loop_
_entity.id
_entity.type
_entity.pdbx_description
1 polymer ?
#
loop_
_entity_poly.entity_id
_entity_poly.type
_entity_poly.pdbx_seq_one_letter_code
_entity_poly.pdbx_strand_id
1 'polypeptide(L)' 'ILRITDIADEPLRFIAPIGGYEEMPLVSLEKAVEPLVSILSAVQSHAYVAKQMCDSPADGLTTDESASIMLYTMGWEPLN' A
#
# COMPACT_ATOMS: atom_id res chain seq x y z
N ILE A 1 2.85 -10.85 -25.06
CA ILE A 1 2.09 -11.54 -23.99
C ILE A 1 0.88 -10.66 -23.69
N LEU A 2 -0.32 -11.11 -24.08
CA LEU A 2 -1.57 -10.34 -24.04
C LEU A 2 -2.20 -10.42 -22.65
N ARG A 3 -2.07 -9.35 -21.87
CA ARG A 3 -2.60 -9.16 -20.51
C ARG A 3 -4.08 -8.71 -20.53
N ILE A 4 -4.91 -9.28 -21.42
CA ILE A 4 -6.29 -8.80 -21.68
C ILE A 4 -7.35 -9.88 -21.37
N THR A 5 -6.95 -11.09 -20.99
CA THR A 5 -7.87 -12.23 -20.85
C THR A 5 -8.69 -12.25 -19.55
N ASP A 6 -8.31 -11.52 -18.49
CA ASP A 6 -9.06 -11.53 -17.22
C ASP A 6 -10.38 -10.73 -17.25
N ILE A 7 -10.60 -9.90 -18.28
CA ILE A 7 -11.79 -9.04 -18.36
C ILE A 7 -13.06 -9.86 -18.69
N ALA A 8 -12.93 -11.00 -19.38
CA ALA A 8 -14.08 -11.76 -19.87
C ALA A 8 -14.92 -12.40 -18.75
N ASP A 9 -14.28 -12.75 -17.64
CA ASP A 9 -14.91 -13.40 -16.48
C ASP A 9 -15.09 -12.44 -15.29
N GLU A 10 -14.74 -11.15 -15.43
CA GLU A 10 -15.01 -10.19 -14.38
C GLU A 10 -16.53 -9.99 -14.23
N PRO A 11 -17.09 -10.19 -13.02
CA PRO A 11 -18.48 -9.90 -12.79
C PRO A 11 -18.71 -8.41 -13.07
N LEU A 12 -19.69 -8.08 -13.92
CA LEU A 12 -20.14 -6.71 -14.24
C LEU A 12 -20.81 -6.00 -13.06
N ARG A 13 -20.35 -6.29 -11.84
CA ARG A 13 -20.87 -5.79 -10.58
C ARG A 13 -20.31 -4.40 -10.38
N PHE A 14 -21.20 -3.44 -10.25
CA PHE A 14 -20.84 -2.10 -9.81
C PHE A 14 -20.29 -2.19 -8.37
N ILE A 15 -18.99 -1.97 -8.21
CA ILE A 15 -18.37 -1.77 -6.91
C ILE A 15 -18.47 -0.28 -6.61
N ALA A 16 -19.25 0.07 -5.60
CA ALA A 16 -19.33 1.46 -5.16
C ALA A 16 -17.94 1.95 -4.75
N PRO A 17 -17.60 3.23 -5.01
CA PRO A 17 -16.38 3.82 -4.50
C PRO A 17 -16.26 3.58 -2.99
N ILE A 18 -15.05 3.26 -2.54
CA ILE A 18 -14.76 3.16 -1.12
C ILE A 18 -14.81 4.60 -0.58
N GLY A 19 -15.85 4.92 0.19
CA GLY A 19 -16.04 6.24 0.81
C GLY A 19 -15.81 6.22 2.32
N GLY A 20 -15.79 7.40 2.94
CA GLY A 20 -15.58 7.61 4.37
C GLY A 20 -14.11 7.67 4.79
N TYR A 21 -13.16 7.27 3.94
CA TYR A 21 -11.72 7.40 4.20
C TYR A 21 -11.24 8.84 4.06
N GLU A 22 -11.92 9.64 3.23
CA GLU A 22 -11.69 11.06 3.07
C GLU A 22 -11.94 11.87 4.35
N GLU A 23 -12.77 11.35 5.25
CA GLU A 23 -13.06 11.95 6.56
C GLU A 23 -12.14 11.41 7.67
N MET A 24 -11.37 10.35 7.40
CA MET A 24 -10.48 9.77 8.38
C MET A 24 -9.24 10.64 8.59
N PRO A 25 -8.73 10.72 9.83
CA PRO A 25 -7.47 11.41 10.09
C PRO A 25 -6.33 10.69 9.37
N LEU A 26 -5.41 11.48 8.81
CA LEU A 26 -4.13 10.95 8.36
C LEU A 26 -3.36 10.42 9.57
N VAL A 27 -2.84 9.21 9.43
CA VAL A 27 -2.03 8.52 10.44
C VAL A 27 -0.68 8.15 9.83
N SER A 28 0.27 7.73 10.66
CA SER A 28 1.55 7.22 10.16
C SER A 28 1.36 5.94 9.34
N LEU A 29 2.33 5.62 8.48
CA LEU A 29 2.28 4.41 7.66
C LEU A 29 2.15 3.14 8.52
N GLU A 30 2.84 3.06 9.65
CA GLU A 30 2.78 1.90 10.56
C GLU A 30 1.38 1.71 11.14
N LYS A 31 0.70 2.81 11.47
CA LYS A 31 -0.67 2.77 11.99
C LYS A 31 -1.66 2.37 10.91
N ALA A 32 -1.47 2.86 9.68
CA ALA A 32 -2.31 2.54 8.54
C ALA A 32 -2.27 1.05 8.19
N VAL A 33 -1.13 0.38 8.37
CA VAL A 33 -0.98 -1.05 8.05
C VAL A 33 -1.38 -2.01 9.18
N GLU A 34 -1.64 -1.53 10.40
CA GLU A 34 -2.06 -2.39 11.52
C GLU A 34 -3.24 -3.33 11.18
N PRO A 35 -4.32 -2.88 10.51
CA PRO A 35 -5.45 -3.76 10.18
C PRO A 35 -5.07 -4.89 9.20
N LEU A 36 -3.97 -4.73 8.47
CA LEU A 36 -3.51 -5.68 7.44
C LEU A 36 -2.62 -6.78 8.01
N VAL A 37 -2.12 -6.64 9.24
CA VAL A 37 -1.15 -7.59 9.85
C VAL A 37 -1.68 -9.02 9.91
N SER A 38 -2.99 -9.21 10.09
CA SER A 38 -3.61 -10.53 10.12
C SER A 38 -3.57 -11.26 8.76
N ILE A 39 -3.44 -10.51 7.66
CA ILE A 39 -3.39 -11.01 6.29
C ILE A 39 -1.95 -11.03 5.78
N LEU A 40 -1.17 -10.02 6.15
CA LEU A 40 0.20 -9.78 5.72
C LEU A 40 1.09 -9.56 6.95
N SER A 41 1.54 -10.65 7.58
CA SER A 41 2.27 -10.60 8.85
C SER A 41 3.54 -9.74 8.81
N ALA A 42 4.21 -9.67 7.66
CA ALA A 42 5.44 -8.88 7.48
C ALA A 42 5.20 -7.39 7.19
N VAL A 43 3.95 -6.96 6.98
CA VAL A 43 3.63 -5.60 6.48
C VAL A 43 4.13 -4.48 7.39
N GLN A 44 4.17 -4.70 8.71
CA GLN A 44 4.70 -3.72 9.65
C GLN A 44 6.21 -3.53 9.51
N SER A 45 6.97 -4.63 9.45
CA SER A 45 8.42 -4.59 9.23
C SER A 45 8.76 -3.93 7.90
N HIS A 46 7.94 -4.21 6.89
CA HIS A 46 8.03 -3.67 5.55
C HIS A 46 7.75 -2.16 5.53
N ALA A 47 6.70 -1.70 6.20
CA ALA A 47 6.41 -0.28 6.38
C ALA A 47 7.57 0.44 7.07
N TYR A 48 8.14 -0.16 8.12
CA TYR A 48 9.30 0.38 8.82
C TYR A 48 10.51 0.54 7.87
N VAL A 49 10.86 -0.50 7.11
CA VAL A 49 11.97 -0.46 6.14
C VAL A 49 11.72 0.59 5.06
N ALA A 50 10.52 0.63 4.47
CA ALA A 50 10.16 1.61 3.45
C ALA A 50 10.35 3.05 3.96
N LYS A 51 10.01 3.29 5.23
CA LYS A 51 10.13 4.60 5.85
C LYS A 51 11.58 5.03 6.06
N GLN A 52 12.45 4.12 6.51
CA GLN A 52 13.90 4.38 6.61
C GLN A 52 14.54 4.68 5.25
N MET A 53 14.00 4.13 4.17
CA MET A 53 14.46 4.41 2.81
C MET A 53 13.99 5.77 2.27
N CYS A 54 13.09 6.45 2.99
CA CYS A 54 12.45 7.71 2.58
C CYS A 54 12.73 8.87 3.55
N ASP A 55 13.87 8.87 4.25
CA ASP A 55 14.27 9.91 5.21
C ASP A 55 14.39 11.32 4.59
N SER A 56 14.52 11.44 3.27
CA SER A 56 14.55 12.73 2.55
C SER A 56 13.69 12.65 1.29
N PRO A 57 12.36 12.75 1.44
CA PRO A 57 11.42 12.63 0.33
C PRO A 57 11.52 13.82 -0.64
N ALA A 58 11.35 13.54 -1.94
CA ALA A 58 11.33 14.55 -2.99
C ALA A 58 9.91 15.11 -3.20
N ASP A 59 9.79 16.11 -4.08
CA ASP A 59 8.51 16.58 -4.63
C ASP A 59 7.49 17.11 -3.60
N GLY A 60 7.96 17.48 -2.41
CA GLY A 60 7.13 18.02 -1.33
C GLY A 60 6.30 16.97 -0.59
N LEU A 61 6.58 15.68 -0.80
CA LEU A 61 5.93 14.59 -0.08
C LEU A 61 6.40 14.53 1.37
N THR A 62 5.51 14.09 2.25
CA THR A 62 5.89 13.65 3.59
C THR A 62 6.63 12.31 3.53
N THR A 63 7.38 12.01 4.58
CA THR A 63 8.06 10.72 4.72
C THR A 63 7.08 9.55 4.63
N ASP A 64 5.90 9.65 5.26
CA ASP A 64 4.89 8.59 5.22
C ASP A 64 4.27 8.42 3.82
N GLU A 65 4.03 9.51 3.08
CA GLU A 65 3.54 9.43 1.69
C GLU A 65 4.56 8.76 0.76
N SER A 66 5.82 9.20 0.80
CA SER A 66 6.89 8.59 0.01
C SER A 66 7.10 7.12 0.39
N ALA A 67 7.08 6.81 1.68
CA ALA A 67 7.21 5.45 2.19
C ALA A 67 6.03 4.56 1.76
N SER A 68 4.81 5.10 1.63
CA SER A 68 3.66 4.33 1.14
C SER A 68 3.81 3.92 -0.33
N ILE A 69 4.36 4.81 -1.16
CA ILE A 69 4.70 4.53 -2.56
C ILE A 69 5.83 3.50 -2.62
N MET A 70 6.87 3.66 -1.81
CA MET A 70 7.97 2.70 -1.69
C MET A 70 7.44 1.33 -1.27
N LEU A 71 6.61 1.25 -0.23
CA LEU A 71 6.00 0.01 0.25
C LEU A 71 5.21 -0.71 -0.85
N TYR A 72 4.51 0.04 -1.69
CA TYR A 72 3.77 -0.54 -2.82
C TYR A 72 4.70 -1.04 -3.94
N THR A 73 5.84 -0.38 -4.17
CA THR A 73 6.72 -0.62 -5.32
C THR A 73 7.92 -1.50 -5.03
N MET A 74 8.34 -1.62 -3.77
CA MET A 74 9.51 -2.39 -3.40
C MET A 74 9.29 -3.89 -3.69
N GLY A 75 10.31 -4.51 -4.30
CA GLY A 75 10.29 -5.93 -4.61
C GLY A 75 10.38 -6.76 -3.32
N TRP A 76 9.46 -7.69 -3.16
CA TRP A 76 9.44 -8.62 -2.04
C TRP A 76 9.98 -9.96 -2.50
N GLU A 77 11.17 -10.35 -2.03
CA GLU A 77 11.55 -11.76 -2.07
C GLU A 77 10.92 -12.44 -0.84
N PRO A 78 10.08 -13.48 -1.01
CA PRO A 78 9.65 -14.27 0.13
C PRO A 78 10.89 -14.85 0.81
N LEU A 79 11.02 -14.64 2.12
CA LEU A 79 12.02 -15.33 2.93
C LEU A 79 11.75 -16.85 2.79
N ASN A 80 12.64 -17.52 2.06
CA ASN A 80 12.61 -18.98 1.84
C ASN A 80 12.67 -19.76 3.15
#